data_AF-A0A350YP12-F1
#
_entry.id   AF-A0A350YP12-F1
#
_cell.length_a   1.000
_cell.length_b   1.000
_cell.length_c   1.000
_cell.angle_alpha   90.00
_cell.angle_beta   90.00
_cell.angle_gamma   90.00
#
_symmetry.space_group_name_H-M   'P 1'
#
loop_
_entity.id
_entity.type
_entity.pdbx_description
1 polymer ?
#
loop_
_entity_poly.entity_id
_entity_poly.type
_entity_poly.pdbx_seq_one_letter_code
_entity_poly.pdbx_strand_id
1 'polypeptide(L)'
;MEGISGNRGPSVRSDCFISIKLGGEDGLKIELSGKTKTLYGRQIIQLVTEILLFFDIRNAHVQIEDSGALPYVIAARTEAALMRVMNSPKQFLLPEISNARRVSSRDSLRRSRLYLPGDHAKLMINAGLYQADGIILDLEDSVAPEKKHDARFLVRNALRNNDFMGAELMVRINQIPLGLQDLEYIVNQPLNVILIPKCELASQVVAIDQKIRELRGDCTEPIWLMPIIESALGIINSYEIASASPNIVALAIGLEDYTA
;
A
#
# COMPACT_ATOMS: atom_id res chain seq x y z
N MET A 1 7.86 -1.42 24.85
CA MET A 1 6.65 -1.56 24.02
C MET A 1 6.99 -2.49 22.87
N GLU A 2 6.07 -3.36 22.44
CA GLU A 2 6.29 -4.35 21.37
C GLU A 2 5.44 -4.01 20.15
N GLY A 3 6.08 -3.93 18.98
CA GLY A 3 5.45 -3.62 17.70
C GLY A 3 5.41 -4.87 16.85
N ILE A 4 4.25 -5.21 16.33
CA ILE A 4 4.03 -6.46 15.59
C ILE A 4 3.43 -6.15 14.23
N SER A 5 3.95 -6.77 13.18
CA SER A 5 3.41 -6.67 11.82
C SER A 5 3.53 -7.98 11.05
N GLY A 6 2.63 -8.16 10.08
CA GLY A 6 2.64 -9.29 9.15
C GLY A 6 1.95 -10.53 9.68
N ASN A 7 2.29 -11.67 9.07
CA ASN A 7 1.55 -12.93 9.25
C ASN A 7 2.52 -14.09 9.50
N ARG A 8 2.13 -15.03 10.37
CA ARG A 8 2.89 -16.26 10.71
C ARG A 8 2.01 -17.50 10.63
N GLY A 9 2.63 -18.66 10.54
CA GLY A 9 1.94 -19.95 10.55
C GLY A 9 2.06 -20.76 9.25
N PRO A 10 1.61 -22.03 9.28
CA PRO A 10 1.96 -23.03 8.27
C PRO A 10 1.35 -22.79 6.88
N SER A 11 0.29 -21.99 6.78
CA SER A 11 -0.39 -21.59 5.54
C SER A 11 0.17 -20.31 4.92
N VAL A 12 0.96 -19.52 5.66
CA VAL A 12 1.50 -18.24 5.18
C VAL A 12 2.54 -18.48 4.11
N ARG A 13 2.49 -17.69 3.03
CA ARG A 13 3.41 -17.75 1.90
C ARG A 13 3.72 -16.34 1.44
N SER A 14 4.95 -16.12 1.00
CA SER A 14 5.38 -14.84 0.40
C SER A 14 5.21 -13.64 1.32
N ASP A 15 5.23 -13.88 2.63
CA ASP A 15 5.06 -12.90 3.69
C ASP A 15 5.90 -13.33 4.89
N CYS A 16 6.04 -12.43 5.85
CA CYS A 16 6.78 -12.67 7.08
C CYS A 16 6.06 -12.05 8.27
N PHE A 17 6.31 -12.61 9.45
CA PHE A 17 5.95 -12.00 10.73
C PHE A 17 7.16 -11.31 11.32
N ILE A 18 6.97 -10.11 11.84
CA ILE A 18 8.01 -9.33 12.51
C ILE A 18 7.46 -8.81 13.84
N SER A 19 8.20 -9.07 14.92
CA SER A 19 8.02 -8.42 16.22
C SER A 19 9.28 -7.66 16.60
N ILE A 20 9.12 -6.42 17.07
CA ILE A 20 10.21 -5.54 17.49
C ILE A 20 9.93 -5.01 18.90
N LYS A 21 10.86 -5.25 19.81
CA LYS A 21 10.91 -4.64 21.14
C LYS A 21 12.10 -3.70 21.20
N LEU A 22 11.84 -2.41 21.35
CA LEU A 22 12.89 -1.39 21.50
C LEU A 22 13.50 -1.43 22.91
N GLY A 23 14.81 -1.20 22.99
CA GLY A 23 15.58 -1.18 24.25
C GLY A 23 16.43 -2.44 24.47
N GLY A 24 17.12 -2.48 25.61
CA GLY A 24 18.09 -3.51 25.99
C GLY A 24 19.53 -2.97 26.08
N GLU A 25 20.41 -3.70 26.76
CA GLU A 25 21.83 -3.34 26.94
C GLU A 25 22.76 -4.04 25.91
N ASP A 26 22.27 -5.07 25.22
CA ASP A 26 23.07 -5.97 24.39
C ASP A 26 23.09 -5.62 22.89
N GLY A 27 22.69 -4.41 22.50
CA GLY A 27 22.64 -4.01 21.09
C GLY A 27 21.45 -4.59 20.31
N LEU A 28 21.66 -4.86 19.01
CA LEU A 28 20.65 -5.46 18.13
C LEU A 28 20.68 -6.98 18.22
N LYS A 29 19.60 -7.58 18.73
CA LYS A 29 19.40 -9.04 18.78
C LYS A 29 18.30 -9.45 17.80
N ILE A 30 18.69 -10.00 16.64
CA ILE A 30 17.76 -10.42 15.58
C ILE A 30 17.68 -11.94 15.51
N GLU A 31 16.51 -12.50 15.81
CA GLU A 31 16.22 -13.93 15.77
C GLU A 31 15.38 -14.26 14.55
N LEU A 32 15.99 -14.91 13.56
CA LEU A 32 15.32 -15.36 12.35
C LEU A 32 14.97 -16.86 12.42
N SER A 33 13.73 -17.18 12.10
CA SER A 33 13.19 -18.51 11.85
C SER A 33 12.46 -18.55 10.50
N GLY A 34 12.20 -19.74 9.95
CA GLY A 34 11.48 -19.88 8.69
C GLY A 34 12.15 -20.78 7.66
N LYS A 35 11.42 -21.13 6.61
CA LYS A 35 11.82 -22.12 5.59
C LYS A 35 13.00 -21.68 4.73
N THR A 36 13.16 -20.38 4.56
CA THR A 36 14.17 -19.73 3.71
C THR A 36 15.46 -19.39 4.45
N LYS A 37 15.50 -19.54 5.78
CA LYS A 37 16.63 -19.13 6.63
C LYS A 37 17.97 -19.64 6.10
N THR A 38 18.03 -20.89 5.65
CA THR A 38 19.26 -21.51 5.14
C THR A 38 19.77 -20.83 3.87
N LEU A 39 18.88 -20.34 3.01
CA LEU A 39 19.22 -19.76 1.71
C LEU A 39 19.40 -18.24 1.76
N TYR A 40 18.50 -17.54 2.46
CA TYR A 40 18.38 -16.09 2.41
C TYR A 40 18.56 -15.41 3.77
N GLY A 41 18.87 -16.17 4.83
CA GLY A 41 18.86 -15.65 6.19
C GLY A 41 19.83 -14.49 6.44
N ARG A 42 20.99 -14.48 5.78
CA ARG A 42 21.96 -13.38 5.90
C ARG A 42 21.39 -12.08 5.33
N GLN A 43 20.79 -12.15 4.14
CA GLN A 43 20.21 -10.99 3.44
C GLN A 43 18.99 -10.44 4.20
N ILE A 44 18.15 -11.32 4.75
CA ILE A 44 17.00 -10.91 5.57
C ILE A 44 17.47 -10.15 6.81
N ILE A 45 18.44 -10.71 7.55
CA ILE A 45 19.00 -10.06 8.76
C ILE A 45 19.67 -8.74 8.39
N GLN A 46 20.42 -8.70 7.29
CA GLN A 46 21.06 -7.48 6.81
C GLN A 46 20.04 -6.39 6.50
N LEU A 47 19.00 -6.70 5.72
CA LEU A 47 17.95 -5.73 5.38
C LEU A 47 17.24 -5.18 6.63
N VAL A 48 16.86 -6.07 7.56
CA VAL A 48 16.23 -5.63 8.82
C VAL A 48 17.18 -4.77 9.64
N THR A 49 18.47 -5.10 9.68
CA THR A 49 19.49 -4.29 10.36
C THR A 49 19.62 -2.90 9.72
N GLU A 50 19.68 -2.82 8.39
CA GLU A 50 19.75 -1.54 7.65
C GLU A 50 18.53 -0.66 7.95
N ILE A 51 17.33 -1.24 8.01
CA ILE A 51 16.11 -0.52 8.37
C ILE A 51 16.19 0.01 9.81
N LEU A 52 16.59 -0.84 10.78
CA LEU A 52 16.72 -0.41 12.17
C LEU A 52 17.71 0.75 12.32
N LEU A 53 18.87 0.65 11.65
CA LEU A 53 19.89 1.70 11.67
C LEU A 53 19.42 2.99 11.00
N PHE A 54 18.64 2.91 9.91
CA PHE A 54 18.04 4.07 9.26
C PHE A 54 17.13 4.87 10.20
N PHE A 55 16.42 4.17 11.08
CA PHE A 55 15.59 4.76 12.14
C PHE A 55 16.35 5.05 13.44
N ASP A 56 17.69 5.05 13.41
CA ASP A 56 18.58 5.30 14.55
C ASP A 56 18.42 4.29 15.71
N ILE A 57 17.89 3.10 15.44
CA ILE A 57 17.70 2.04 16.43
C ILE A 57 18.96 1.18 16.52
N ARG A 58 19.62 1.24 17.68
CA ARG A 58 20.83 0.44 17.98
C ARG A 58 20.63 -0.64 19.04
N ASN A 59 19.54 -0.55 19.80
CA ASN A 59 19.19 -1.51 20.86
C ASN A 59 17.75 -1.98 20.65
N ALA A 60 17.60 -3.22 20.19
CA ALA A 60 16.29 -3.82 19.97
C ALA A 60 16.39 -5.35 19.93
N HIS A 61 15.32 -6.00 20.36
CA HIS A 61 15.09 -7.40 20.12
C HIS A 61 14.08 -7.57 18.97
N VAL A 62 14.48 -8.29 17.92
CA VAL A 62 13.65 -8.52 16.73
C VAL A 62 13.46 -10.01 16.52
N GLN A 63 12.21 -10.42 16.38
CA GLN A 63 11.84 -11.78 15.99
C GLN A 63 11.26 -11.77 14.58
N ILE A 64 11.77 -12.65 13.72
CA ILE A 64 11.34 -12.79 12.34
C ILE A 64 10.95 -14.25 12.09
N GLU A 65 9.74 -14.47 11.56
CA GLU A 65 9.33 -15.75 11.00
C GLU A 65 9.06 -15.55 9.50
N ASP A 66 10.02 -15.96 8.67
CA ASP A 66 9.92 -15.79 7.22
C ASP A 66 9.26 -16.99 6.52
N SER A 67 8.31 -16.69 5.64
CA SER A 67 7.61 -17.66 4.79
C SER A 67 7.83 -17.39 3.30
N GLY A 68 9.02 -16.91 2.92
CA GLY A 68 9.40 -16.60 1.55
C GLY A 68 9.07 -15.18 1.12
N ALA A 69 9.08 -14.23 2.05
CA ALA A 69 8.80 -12.83 1.75
C ALA A 69 9.86 -12.24 0.81
N LEU A 70 9.42 -11.41 -0.14
CA LEU A 70 10.33 -10.62 -0.96
C LEU A 70 10.90 -9.44 -0.16
N PRO A 71 12.05 -8.85 -0.57
CA PRO A 71 12.68 -7.75 0.17
C PRO A 71 11.73 -6.59 0.48
N TYR A 72 10.87 -6.18 -0.45
CA TYR A 72 9.94 -5.07 -0.25
C TYR A 72 8.85 -5.39 0.79
N VAL A 73 8.49 -6.68 0.93
CA VAL A 73 7.53 -7.17 1.92
C VAL A 73 8.18 -7.15 3.31
N ILE A 74 9.42 -7.66 3.43
CA ILE A 74 10.19 -7.62 4.68
C ILE A 74 10.36 -6.17 5.14
N ALA A 75 10.72 -5.27 4.22
CA ALA A 75 10.86 -3.86 4.53
C ALA A 75 9.55 -3.24 5.02
N ALA A 76 8.43 -3.55 4.35
CA ALA A 76 7.11 -3.05 4.74
C ALA A 76 6.70 -3.54 6.15
N ARG A 77 6.87 -4.84 6.44
CA ARG A 77 6.54 -5.42 7.75
C ARG A 77 7.45 -4.87 8.86
N THR A 78 8.72 -4.63 8.57
CA THR A 78 9.69 -4.12 9.56
C THR A 78 9.34 -2.68 9.93
N GLU A 79 9.14 -1.82 8.94
CA GLU A 79 8.77 -0.42 9.17
C GLU A 79 7.40 -0.30 9.84
N ALA A 80 6.40 -1.09 9.40
CA ALA A 80 5.08 -1.11 10.04
C ALA A 80 5.16 -1.54 11.52
N ALA A 81 5.98 -2.53 11.86
CA ALA A 81 6.21 -2.95 13.24
C ALA A 81 6.89 -1.84 14.06
N LEU A 82 7.88 -1.14 13.51
CA LEU A 82 8.53 0.00 14.17
C LEU A 82 7.52 1.11 14.46
N MET A 83 6.72 1.53 13.47
CA MET A 83 5.75 2.63 13.62
C MET A 83 4.61 2.35 14.62
N ARG A 84 4.48 1.10 15.12
CA ARG A 84 3.58 0.77 16.22
C ARG A 84 4.16 1.09 17.61
N VAL A 85 5.46 1.29 17.71
CA VAL A 85 6.18 1.52 18.99
C VAL A 85 7.00 2.80 19.01
N MET A 86 7.08 3.50 17.87
CA MET A 86 7.74 4.79 17.74
C MET A 86 6.96 5.70 16.81
N ASN A 87 7.26 6.99 16.85
CA ASN A 87 6.77 7.96 15.88
C ASN A 87 7.97 8.55 15.12
N SER A 88 7.93 8.53 13.79
CA SER A 88 8.98 9.07 12.94
C SER A 88 8.40 9.53 11.61
N PRO A 89 8.82 10.69 11.09
CA PRO A 89 8.46 11.11 9.74
C PRO A 89 9.34 10.44 8.67
N LYS A 90 10.41 9.75 9.05
CA LYS A 90 11.31 9.06 8.11
C LYS A 90 10.57 7.90 7.43
N GLN A 91 10.87 7.65 6.16
CA GLN A 91 10.34 6.51 5.41
C GLN A 91 11.51 5.70 4.82
N PHE A 92 11.54 4.39 5.09
CA PHE A 92 12.55 3.53 4.49
C PHE A 92 12.04 3.01 3.15
N LEU A 93 12.65 3.46 2.06
CA LEU A 93 12.27 3.09 0.70
C LEU A 93 13.41 2.35 0.01
N LEU A 94 13.13 1.15 -0.49
CA LEU A 94 14.02 0.47 -1.41
C LEU A 94 14.11 1.25 -2.74
N PRO A 95 15.25 1.13 -3.46
CA PRO A 95 15.37 1.68 -4.81
C PRO A 95 14.21 1.21 -5.70
N GLU A 96 13.63 2.14 -6.46
CA GLU A 96 12.56 1.83 -7.40
C GLU A 96 13.07 0.96 -8.54
N ILE A 97 12.30 -0.04 -8.96
CA ILE A 97 12.63 -0.81 -10.17
C ILE A 97 12.20 -0.03 -11.42
N SER A 98 13.07 0.03 -12.44
CA SER A 98 13.00 1.00 -13.55
C SER A 98 11.79 0.93 -14.48
N ASN A 99 10.87 -0.02 -14.27
CA ASN A 99 9.68 -0.24 -15.09
C ASN A 99 8.36 -0.27 -14.28
N ALA A 100 8.37 0.19 -13.03
CA ALA A 100 7.23 0.02 -12.12
C ALA A 100 5.93 0.68 -12.62
N ARG A 101 6.01 1.81 -13.33
CA ARG A 101 4.83 2.57 -13.76
C ARG A 101 4.78 2.79 -15.26
N ARG A 102 3.67 2.35 -15.85
CA ARG A 102 3.22 2.79 -17.18
C ARG A 102 2.67 4.21 -17.08
N VAL A 103 3.07 5.09 -18.01
CA VAL A 103 2.41 6.41 -18.15
C VAL A 103 0.96 6.19 -18.55
N SER A 104 0.03 6.75 -17.79
CA SER A 104 -1.40 6.64 -18.07
C SER A 104 -1.99 7.99 -18.46
N SER A 105 -2.79 7.98 -19.53
CA SER A 105 -3.61 9.09 -19.98
C SER A 105 -5.05 9.00 -19.47
N ARG A 106 -5.80 10.10 -19.62
CA ARG A 106 -7.24 10.15 -19.34
C ARG A 106 -7.99 9.03 -20.06
N ASP A 107 -7.75 8.87 -21.36
CA ASP A 107 -8.45 7.91 -22.23
C ASP A 107 -7.78 6.52 -22.29
N SER A 108 -6.89 6.20 -21.33
CA SER A 108 -6.28 4.88 -21.23
C SER A 108 -7.36 3.80 -21.15
N LEU A 109 -7.16 2.72 -21.90
CA LEU A 109 -8.04 1.56 -21.93
C LEU A 109 -8.06 0.84 -20.57
N ARG A 110 -9.26 0.58 -20.03
CA ARG A 110 -9.50 -0.02 -18.69
C ARG A 110 -10.58 -1.11 -18.75
N ARG A 111 -10.46 -2.06 -19.69
CA ARG A 111 -11.45 -3.14 -19.93
C ARG A 111 -11.53 -4.11 -18.75
N SER A 112 -10.39 -4.39 -18.12
CA SER A 112 -10.27 -5.27 -16.97
C SER A 112 -9.47 -4.58 -15.86
N ARG A 113 -9.94 -4.72 -14.62
CA ARG A 113 -9.26 -4.23 -13.42
C ARG A 113 -9.25 -5.34 -12.38
N LEU A 114 -8.06 -5.72 -11.92
CA LEU A 114 -7.88 -6.81 -10.96
C LEU A 114 -7.76 -6.25 -9.54
N TYR A 115 -8.70 -6.59 -8.65
CA TYR A 115 -8.64 -6.23 -7.23
C TYR A 115 -7.74 -7.17 -6.45
N LEU A 116 -6.87 -6.62 -5.61
CA LEU A 116 -5.96 -7.34 -4.73
C LEU A 116 -5.98 -6.73 -3.33
N PRO A 117 -6.21 -7.52 -2.27
CA PRO A 117 -6.12 -7.02 -0.90
C PRO A 117 -4.72 -6.47 -0.58
N GLY A 118 -4.68 -5.25 -0.05
CA GLY A 118 -3.47 -4.48 0.22
C GLY A 118 -2.58 -5.05 1.31
N ASP A 119 -3.07 -6.00 2.10
CA ASP A 119 -2.32 -6.68 3.16
C ASP A 119 -1.83 -8.09 2.75
N HIS A 120 -2.19 -8.57 1.55
CA HIS A 120 -1.88 -9.91 1.04
C HIS A 120 -0.76 -9.92 -0.01
N ALA A 121 0.50 -9.86 0.44
CA ALA A 121 1.69 -9.81 -0.42
C ALA A 121 1.72 -10.91 -1.51
N LYS A 122 1.34 -12.14 -1.16
CA LYS A 122 1.31 -13.29 -2.07
C LYS A 122 0.52 -13.02 -3.37
N LEU A 123 -0.59 -12.29 -3.28
CA LEU A 123 -1.46 -12.03 -4.43
C LEU A 123 -0.87 -10.94 -5.35
N MET A 124 -0.06 -10.03 -4.80
CA MET A 124 0.56 -8.95 -5.56
C MET A 124 1.68 -9.44 -6.48
N ILE A 125 2.50 -10.38 -6.01
CA ILE A 125 3.73 -10.82 -6.68
C ILE A 125 3.49 -11.27 -8.12
N ASN A 126 2.42 -12.04 -8.34
CA ASN A 126 2.11 -12.64 -9.64
C ASN A 126 0.99 -11.91 -10.39
N ALA A 127 0.51 -10.78 -9.88
CA ALA A 127 -0.66 -10.11 -10.44
C ALA A 127 -0.43 -9.64 -11.90
N GLY A 128 0.79 -9.23 -12.24
CA GLY A 128 1.15 -8.81 -13.61
C GLY A 128 0.96 -9.92 -14.66
N LEU A 129 1.09 -11.20 -14.26
CA LEU A 129 0.94 -12.34 -15.17
C LEU A 129 -0.46 -12.46 -15.79
N TYR A 130 -1.48 -11.88 -15.13
CA TYR A 130 -2.86 -11.90 -15.61
C TYR A 130 -3.16 -10.85 -16.69
N GLN A 131 -2.22 -9.93 -16.95
CA GLN A 131 -2.32 -8.91 -18.01
C GLN A 131 -3.63 -8.11 -17.97
N ALA A 132 -4.12 -7.81 -16.76
CA ALA A 132 -5.23 -6.89 -16.58
C ALA A 132 -4.81 -5.48 -17.04
N ASP A 133 -5.74 -4.70 -17.61
CA ASP A 133 -5.43 -3.32 -18.03
C ASP A 133 -5.05 -2.45 -16.82
N GLY A 134 -5.66 -2.72 -15.65
CA GLY A 134 -5.29 -2.09 -14.38
C GLY A 134 -5.26 -3.08 -13.21
N ILE A 135 -4.44 -2.78 -12.21
CA ILE A 135 -4.34 -3.52 -10.96
C ILE A 135 -4.68 -2.57 -9.81
N ILE A 136 -5.70 -2.95 -9.02
CA ILE A 136 -6.17 -2.19 -7.87
C ILE A 136 -5.62 -2.85 -6.62
N LEU A 137 -4.69 -2.17 -5.97
CA LEU A 137 -4.25 -2.49 -4.62
C LEU A 137 -5.23 -1.86 -3.62
N ASP A 138 -5.97 -2.69 -2.91
CA ASP A 138 -7.09 -2.26 -2.10
C ASP A 138 -6.71 -2.05 -0.63
N LEU A 139 -6.96 -0.87 -0.08
CA LEU A 139 -6.74 -0.55 1.34
C LEU A 139 -8.04 -0.56 2.15
N GLU A 140 -9.18 -0.83 1.52
CA GLU A 140 -10.49 -0.61 2.08
C GLU A 140 -11.19 -1.91 2.52
N ASP A 141 -12.26 -2.36 1.86
CA ASP A 141 -13.12 -3.44 2.38
C ASP A 141 -12.48 -4.83 2.35
N SER A 142 -11.49 -5.07 1.48
CA SER A 142 -10.76 -6.35 1.52
C SER A 142 -9.70 -6.43 2.62
N VAL A 143 -9.50 -5.35 3.39
CA VAL A 143 -8.50 -5.25 4.44
C VAL A 143 -9.18 -5.04 5.80
N ALA A 144 -8.99 -6.00 6.71
CA ALA A 144 -9.51 -5.90 8.07
C ALA A 144 -9.01 -4.62 8.78
N PRO A 145 -9.84 -3.95 9.61
CA PRO A 145 -9.48 -2.68 10.25
C PRO A 145 -8.11 -2.64 10.93
N GLU A 146 -7.74 -3.71 11.64
CA GLU A 146 -6.48 -3.87 12.36
C GLU A 146 -5.24 -4.05 11.45
N LYS A 147 -5.47 -4.41 10.18
CA LYS A 147 -4.45 -4.62 9.15
C LYS A 147 -4.24 -3.39 8.27
N LYS A 148 -5.12 -2.38 8.32
CA LYS A 148 -5.01 -1.16 7.49
C LYS A 148 -3.70 -0.40 7.70
N HIS A 149 -3.17 -0.39 8.92
CA HIS A 149 -1.83 0.15 9.21
C HIS A 149 -0.75 -0.54 8.38
N ASP A 150 -0.66 -1.86 8.49
CA ASP A 150 0.34 -2.67 7.79
C ASP A 150 0.17 -2.61 6.26
N ALA A 151 -1.08 -2.58 5.79
CA ALA A 151 -1.42 -2.56 4.36
C ALA A 151 -0.85 -1.33 3.65
N ARG A 152 -0.84 -0.15 4.29
CA ARG A 152 -0.26 1.07 3.70
C ARG A 152 1.22 0.90 3.33
N PHE A 153 2.01 0.36 4.24
CA PHE A 153 3.44 0.11 3.99
C PHE A 153 3.64 -0.92 2.89
N LEU A 154 2.82 -1.97 2.88
CA LEU A 154 2.90 -3.02 1.87
C LEU A 154 2.52 -2.50 0.48
N VAL A 155 1.40 -1.79 0.35
CA VAL A 155 0.96 -1.17 -0.90
C VAL A 155 2.01 -0.16 -1.41
N ARG A 156 2.49 0.74 -0.55
CA ARG A 156 3.57 1.69 -0.89
C ARG A 156 4.78 0.97 -1.48
N ASN A 157 5.25 -0.08 -0.81
CA ASN A 157 6.43 -0.79 -1.23
C ASN A 157 6.19 -1.64 -2.49
N ALA A 158 5.01 -2.21 -2.66
CA ALA A 158 4.61 -2.96 -3.85
C ALA A 158 4.56 -2.06 -5.09
N LEU A 159 4.02 -0.85 -4.99
CA LEU A 159 4.01 0.14 -6.09
C LEU A 159 5.42 0.45 -6.60
N ARG A 160 6.44 0.37 -5.73
CA ARG A 160 7.84 0.69 -6.08
C ARG A 160 8.66 -0.50 -6.57
N ASN A 161 8.33 -1.72 -6.12
CA ASN A 161 9.23 -2.88 -6.19
C ASN A 161 8.61 -4.13 -6.81
N ASN A 162 7.33 -4.11 -7.18
CA ASN A 162 6.69 -5.22 -7.86
C ASN A 162 6.50 -4.89 -9.35
N ASP A 163 6.91 -5.81 -10.22
CA ASP A 163 6.70 -5.67 -11.66
C ASP A 163 5.30 -6.14 -12.03
N PHE A 164 4.42 -5.18 -12.28
CA PHE A 164 3.05 -5.41 -12.70
C PHE A 164 2.89 -5.52 -14.22
N MET A 165 4.00 -5.72 -14.95
CA MET A 165 4.06 -6.03 -16.38
C MET A 165 3.29 -5.03 -17.27
N GLY A 166 3.34 -3.74 -16.91
CA GLY A 166 2.74 -2.66 -17.67
C GLY A 166 1.25 -2.39 -17.39
N ALA A 167 0.65 -3.04 -16.39
CA ALA A 167 -0.69 -2.67 -15.93
C ALA A 167 -0.74 -1.23 -15.40
N GLU A 168 -1.88 -0.57 -15.54
CA GLU A 168 -2.12 0.70 -14.86
C GLU A 168 -2.23 0.47 -13.34
N LEU A 169 -1.40 1.17 -12.56
CA LEU A 169 -1.36 1.01 -11.12
C LEU A 169 -2.43 1.86 -10.45
N MET A 170 -3.31 1.21 -9.71
CA MET A 170 -4.42 1.84 -9.03
C MET A 170 -4.40 1.49 -7.55
N VAL A 171 -4.87 2.41 -6.71
CA VAL A 171 -5.11 2.14 -5.28
C VAL A 171 -6.53 2.55 -4.93
N ARG A 172 -7.29 1.64 -4.33
CA ARG A 172 -8.54 2.00 -3.66
C ARG A 172 -8.19 2.38 -2.22
N ILE A 173 -8.27 3.67 -1.92
CA ILE A 173 -8.03 4.19 -0.57
C ILE A 173 -9.24 3.86 0.32
N ASN A 174 -9.10 4.09 1.61
CA ASN A 174 -10.21 4.06 2.55
C ASN A 174 -11.17 5.23 2.33
N GLN A 175 -12.40 5.08 2.82
CA GLN A 175 -13.31 6.21 2.96
C GLN A 175 -12.66 7.32 3.83
N ILE A 176 -12.90 8.58 3.49
CA ILE A 176 -12.49 9.74 4.30
C ILE A 176 -13.19 9.63 5.68
N PRO A 177 -12.47 9.88 6.80
CA PRO A 177 -11.17 10.56 6.91
C PRO A 177 -9.93 9.68 6.75
N LEU A 178 -10.06 8.35 6.87
CA LEU A 178 -8.91 7.44 6.86
C LEU A 178 -8.17 7.46 5.51
N GLY A 179 -8.92 7.62 4.41
CA GLY A 179 -8.35 7.74 3.06
C GLY A 179 -7.34 8.87 2.90
N LEU A 180 -7.49 9.98 3.65
CA LEU A 180 -6.52 11.09 3.60
C LEU A 180 -5.16 10.70 4.17
N GLN A 181 -5.12 9.76 5.13
CA GLN A 181 -3.87 9.20 5.65
C GLN A 181 -3.24 8.24 4.66
N ASP A 182 -4.05 7.48 3.90
CA ASP A 182 -3.53 6.58 2.86
C ASP A 182 -2.74 7.35 1.79
N LEU A 183 -3.20 8.57 1.45
CA LEU A 183 -2.52 9.44 0.48
C LEU A 183 -1.07 9.74 0.86
N GLU A 184 -0.76 9.89 2.15
CA GLU A 184 0.58 10.21 2.65
C GLU A 184 1.61 9.10 2.35
N TYR A 185 1.12 7.88 2.07
CA TYR A 185 1.97 6.73 1.73
C TYR A 185 2.09 6.52 0.22
N ILE A 186 1.05 6.81 -0.56
CA ILE A 186 0.95 6.32 -1.95
C ILE A 186 1.17 7.39 -3.02
N VAL A 187 0.91 8.68 -2.76
CA VAL A 187 0.86 9.69 -3.84
C VAL A 187 2.23 10.07 -4.40
N ASN A 188 3.30 9.85 -3.64
CA ASN A 188 4.68 10.06 -4.07
C ASN A 188 5.32 8.77 -4.61
N GLN A 189 4.51 7.72 -4.83
CA GLN A 189 4.94 6.45 -5.40
C GLN A 189 4.51 6.34 -6.86
N PRO A 190 4.99 5.30 -7.58
CA PRO A 190 4.56 5.05 -8.94
C PRO A 190 3.08 4.61 -8.99
N LEU A 191 2.18 5.60 -9.04
CA LEU A 191 0.72 5.43 -8.99
C LEU A 191 0.05 6.17 -10.15
N ASN A 192 -0.97 5.55 -10.76
CA ASN A 192 -1.71 6.17 -11.85
C ASN A 192 -3.10 6.65 -11.44
N VAL A 193 -3.85 5.84 -10.68
CA VAL A 193 -5.26 6.14 -10.35
C VAL A 193 -5.57 5.89 -8.89
N ILE A 194 -6.32 6.79 -8.27
CA ILE A 194 -6.90 6.59 -6.94
C ILE A 194 -8.40 6.35 -7.10
N LEU A 195 -8.87 5.23 -6.56
CA LEU A 195 -10.30 4.96 -6.43
C LEU A 195 -10.79 5.50 -5.09
N ILE A 196 -11.90 6.24 -5.13
CA ILE A 196 -12.49 6.89 -3.95
C ILE A 196 -13.77 6.13 -3.59
N PRO A 197 -13.75 5.22 -2.60
CA PRO A 197 -14.93 4.47 -2.22
C PRO A 197 -15.96 5.37 -1.52
N LYS A 198 -17.21 4.92 -1.52
CA LYS A 198 -18.35 5.47 -0.78
C LYS A 198 -18.44 6.99 -1.00
N CYS A 199 -18.28 7.39 -2.27
CA CYS A 199 -18.25 8.79 -2.68
C CYS A 199 -19.66 9.30 -2.89
N GLU A 200 -20.07 10.27 -2.07
CA GLU A 200 -21.43 10.80 -2.04
C GLU A 200 -21.50 12.28 -2.37
N LEU A 201 -20.38 13.02 -2.22
CA LEU A 201 -20.34 14.47 -2.38
C LEU A 201 -19.13 14.90 -3.22
N ALA A 202 -19.32 15.90 -4.09
CA ALA A 202 -18.23 16.51 -4.85
C ALA A 202 -17.09 17.06 -3.96
N SER A 203 -17.43 17.54 -2.75
CA SER A 203 -16.47 18.04 -1.78
C SER A 203 -15.45 17.00 -1.31
N GLN A 204 -15.83 15.70 -1.28
CA GLN A 204 -14.90 14.61 -0.94
C GLN A 204 -13.82 14.47 -2.02
N VAL A 205 -14.20 14.57 -3.29
CA VAL A 205 -13.26 14.52 -4.42
C VAL A 205 -12.33 15.74 -4.39
N VAL A 206 -12.88 16.93 -4.18
CA VAL A 206 -12.09 18.18 -4.06
C VAL A 206 -11.08 18.09 -2.92
N ALA A 207 -11.48 17.56 -1.76
CA ALA A 207 -10.59 17.40 -0.61
C ALA A 207 -9.42 16.43 -0.91
N ILE A 208 -9.70 15.32 -1.59
CA ILE A 208 -8.66 14.37 -2.03
C ILE A 208 -7.71 15.02 -3.04
N ASP A 209 -8.25 15.69 -4.06
CA ASP A 209 -7.44 16.34 -5.11
C ASP A 209 -6.57 17.48 -4.54
N GLN A 210 -7.07 18.21 -3.55
CA GLN A 210 -6.29 19.20 -2.81
C GLN A 210 -5.16 18.54 -1.99
N LYS A 211 -5.46 17.50 -1.21
CA LYS A 211 -4.43 16.79 -0.41
C LYS A 211 -3.36 16.16 -1.30
N ILE A 212 -3.72 15.64 -2.47
CA ILE A 212 -2.76 15.15 -3.47
C ILE A 212 -1.82 16.27 -3.92
N ARG A 213 -2.35 17.44 -4.28
CA ARG A 213 -1.54 18.61 -4.68
C ARG A 213 -0.60 19.06 -3.55
N GLU A 214 -1.10 19.12 -2.32
CA GLU A 214 -0.29 19.48 -1.14
C GLU A 214 0.89 18.51 -0.92
N LEU A 215 0.65 17.21 -1.06
CA LEU A 215 1.69 16.18 -0.84
C LEU A 215 2.69 16.04 -1.99
N ARG A 216 2.28 16.37 -3.22
CA ARG A 216 3.11 16.26 -4.44
C ARG A 216 3.89 17.53 -4.77
N GLY A 217 3.55 18.66 -4.16
CA GLY A 217 4.20 19.95 -4.42
C GLY A 217 4.16 20.31 -5.91
N ASP A 218 5.34 20.58 -6.49
CA ASP A 218 5.47 21.00 -7.90
C ASP A 218 5.38 19.84 -8.92
N CYS A 219 5.13 18.61 -8.48
CA CYS A 219 5.04 17.48 -9.40
C CYS A 219 3.77 17.59 -10.28
N THR A 220 3.98 17.87 -11.55
CA THR A 220 2.89 18.12 -12.52
C THR A 220 2.29 16.87 -13.13
N GLU A 221 2.89 15.70 -12.90
CA GLU A 221 2.32 14.45 -13.42
C GLU A 221 0.98 14.18 -12.72
N PRO A 222 -0.10 13.91 -13.48
CA PRO A 222 -1.40 13.69 -12.89
C PRO A 222 -1.47 12.35 -12.14
N ILE A 223 -2.16 12.35 -11.01
CA ILE A 223 -2.82 11.15 -10.47
C ILE A 223 -4.29 11.29 -10.82
N TRP A 224 -4.81 10.30 -11.55
CA TRP A 224 -6.20 10.29 -11.94
C TRP A 224 -7.10 9.83 -10.79
N LEU A 225 -8.35 10.28 -10.79
CA LEU A 225 -9.35 9.96 -9.80
C LEU A 225 -10.47 9.13 -10.42
N MET A 226 -10.93 8.13 -9.67
CA MET A 226 -12.05 7.28 -10.05
C MET A 226 -13.00 7.12 -8.84
N PRO A 227 -13.95 8.05 -8.64
CA PRO A 227 -14.98 7.89 -7.61
C PRO A 227 -15.80 6.61 -7.84
N ILE A 228 -16.06 5.89 -6.76
CA ILE A 228 -16.96 4.74 -6.75
C ILE A 228 -18.33 5.21 -6.26
N ILE A 229 -19.32 5.08 -7.13
CA ILE A 229 -20.72 5.37 -6.84
C ILE A 229 -21.36 4.07 -6.35
N GLU A 230 -21.61 4.02 -5.04
CA GLU A 230 -22.07 2.80 -4.36
C GLU A 230 -23.06 3.06 -3.23
N SER A 231 -23.73 4.21 -3.25
CA SER A 231 -24.86 4.52 -2.37
C SER A 231 -25.95 5.28 -3.13
N ALA A 232 -27.16 5.29 -2.59
CA ALA A 232 -28.27 6.05 -3.18
C ALA A 232 -27.93 7.55 -3.32
N LEU A 233 -27.27 8.13 -2.31
CA LEU A 233 -26.84 9.53 -2.36
C LEU A 233 -25.77 9.76 -3.43
N GLY A 234 -24.79 8.86 -3.55
CA GLY A 234 -23.80 8.90 -4.63
C GLY A 234 -24.43 8.86 -6.02
N ILE A 235 -25.49 8.07 -6.22
CA ILE A 235 -26.23 8.02 -7.50
C ILE A 235 -26.87 9.37 -7.81
N ILE A 236 -27.58 9.95 -6.85
CA ILE A 236 -28.23 11.27 -7.01
C ILE A 236 -27.19 12.36 -7.34
N ASN A 237 -26.03 12.32 -6.69
CA ASN A 237 -24.98 13.33 -6.84
C ASN A 237 -23.94 12.99 -7.92
N SER A 238 -24.13 11.93 -8.71
CA SER A 238 -23.13 11.39 -9.64
C SER A 238 -22.61 12.41 -10.66
N TYR A 239 -23.47 13.29 -11.16
CA TYR A 239 -23.07 14.38 -12.07
C TYR A 239 -22.13 15.40 -11.39
N GLU A 240 -22.46 15.81 -10.16
CA GLU A 240 -21.64 16.75 -9.40
C GLU A 240 -20.29 16.12 -9.03
N ILE A 241 -20.31 14.84 -8.61
CA ILE A 241 -19.10 14.06 -8.33
C ILE A 241 -18.23 13.97 -9.58
N ALA A 242 -18.78 13.61 -10.75
CA ALA A 242 -18.04 13.51 -12.01
C ALA A 242 -17.43 14.83 -12.47
N SER A 243 -18.02 15.96 -12.08
CA SER A 243 -17.58 17.30 -12.46
C SER A 243 -16.63 17.96 -11.46
N ALA A 244 -16.33 17.28 -10.34
CA ALA A 244 -15.67 17.88 -9.18
C ALA A 244 -14.16 18.17 -9.39
N SER A 245 -13.50 17.48 -10.33
CA SER A 245 -12.07 17.67 -10.59
C SER A 245 -11.69 17.35 -12.04
N PRO A 246 -10.75 18.10 -12.65
CA PRO A 246 -10.18 17.77 -13.96
C PRO A 246 -9.30 16.51 -13.94
N ASN A 247 -9.05 15.91 -12.78
CA ASN A 247 -8.32 14.64 -12.66
C ASN A 247 -9.26 13.42 -12.68
N ILE A 248 -10.57 13.60 -12.71
CA ILE A 248 -11.51 12.47 -12.83
C ILE A 248 -11.46 11.90 -14.24
N VAL A 249 -11.19 10.59 -14.34
CA VAL A 249 -11.12 9.86 -15.62
C VAL A 249 -12.25 8.87 -15.82
N ALA A 250 -12.91 8.44 -14.75
CA ALA A 250 -14.03 7.51 -14.79
C ALA A 250 -14.85 7.58 -13.49
N LEU A 251 -16.09 7.12 -13.56
CA LEU A 251 -16.85 6.68 -12.37
C LEU A 251 -16.91 5.15 -12.38
N ALA A 252 -16.74 4.54 -11.20
CA ALA A 252 -17.04 3.13 -10.99
C ALA A 252 -18.40 2.97 -10.32
N ILE A 253 -19.05 1.82 -10.52
CA ILE A 253 -20.30 1.47 -9.84
C ILE A 253 -20.00 0.31 -8.91
N GLY A 254 -20.18 0.52 -7.59
CA GLY A 254 -20.05 -0.52 -6.58
C GLY A 254 -21.41 -1.16 -6.32
N LEU A 255 -21.71 -2.26 -7.04
CA LEU A 255 -23.06 -2.85 -7.04
C LEU A 255 -23.43 -3.50 -5.70
N GLU A 256 -22.48 -4.16 -5.03
CA GLU A 256 -22.75 -4.87 -3.77
C GLU A 256 -23.15 -3.88 -2.67
N ASP A 257 -22.31 -2.88 -2.40
CA ASP A 257 -22.57 -1.80 -1.46
C ASP A 257 -23.84 -1.01 -1.81
N TYR A 258 -24.11 -0.78 -3.10
CA TYR A 258 -25.32 -0.08 -3.52
C TYR A 258 -26.62 -0.82 -3.17
N THR A 259 -26.57 -2.16 -3.17
CA THR A 259 -27.76 -2.99 -2.91
C THR A 259 -28.00 -3.32 -1.43
N ALA A 260 -27.04 -3.04 -0.55
CA ALA A 260 -27.11 -3.29 0.88
C ALA A 260 -28.05 -2.30 1.60
#